data_AF-A0A0B1Y531-F1
#
_entry.id   AF-A0A0B1Y531-F1
#
_cell.length_a   1.000
_cell.length_b   1.000
_cell.length_c   1.000
_cell.angle_alpha   90.00
_cell.angle_beta   90.00
_cell.angle_gamma   90.00
#
_symmetry.space_group_name_H-M   'P 1'
#
loop_
_entity.id
_entity.type
_entity.pdbx_description
1 polymer ?
#
loop_
_entity_poly.entity_id
_entity_poly.type
_entity_poly.pdbx_seq_one_letter_code
_entity_poly.pdbx_strand_id
1 'polypeptide(L)'
;MKSRFEQVLALVERAVPLLSHLAQVGLFALTAWGLFHTVIPLYQKAVVDEQVAKQQVQLAQLTQRLQENYDRNRKLIAAEFARLVGPACSGLLTPAPDQSKPGSKDFYTEALDTDVEKCLSDQLQVFAALKDLTKPDQDALSMQVHQIGEHLNAVRLTARMEYNLIAATGPSVGPILVERSAQQALATMKLIGASDQQMAEATRKMAAQRKQSLVIKEYLDEFTRNMVILRSMSWPPITSSE
;
A
#
# COMPACT_ATOMS: atom_id res chain seq x y z
N MET A 1 12.32 55.53 94.97
CA MET A 1 11.75 55.56 93.60
C MET A 1 12.83 55.68 92.52
N LYS A 2 13.87 56.52 92.70
CA LYS A 2 14.98 56.74 91.74
C LYS A 2 15.76 55.48 91.35
N SER A 3 16.10 54.61 92.31
CA SER A 3 16.87 53.37 92.08
C SER A 3 16.15 52.29 91.25
N ARG A 4 14.81 52.19 91.33
CA ARG A 4 14.05 51.24 90.49
C ARG A 4 13.94 51.72 89.04
N PHE A 5 13.95 53.04 88.82
CA PHE A 5 13.89 53.62 87.48
C PHE A 5 15.19 53.40 86.72
N GLU A 6 16.36 53.54 87.39
CA GLU A 6 17.67 53.24 86.80
C GLU A 6 17.86 51.75 86.47
N GLN A 7 17.34 50.84 87.31
CA GLN A 7 17.37 49.40 87.03
C GLN A 7 16.50 49.00 85.82
N VAL A 8 15.33 49.62 85.68
CA VAL A 8 14.44 49.39 84.51
C VAL A 8 15.06 49.97 83.24
N LEU A 9 15.69 51.16 83.33
CA LEU A 9 16.35 51.78 82.19
C LEU A 9 17.51 50.91 81.66
N ALA A 10 18.35 50.37 82.56
CA ALA A 10 19.46 49.49 82.20
C ALA A 10 19.00 48.15 81.59
N LEU A 11 17.87 47.60 82.03
CA LEU A 11 17.27 46.40 81.44
C LEU A 11 16.70 46.66 80.04
N VAL A 12 16.04 47.80 79.85
CA VAL A 12 15.52 48.22 78.53
C VAL A 12 16.65 48.46 77.56
N GLU A 13 17.71 49.17 77.99
CA GLU A 13 18.88 49.47 77.16
C GLU A 13 19.61 48.19 76.68
N ARG A 14 19.55 47.10 77.47
CA ARG A 14 20.09 45.79 77.09
C ARG A 14 19.13 44.93 76.25
N ALA A 15 17.81 45.10 76.42
CA ALA A 15 16.79 44.33 75.71
C ALA A 15 16.50 44.86 74.29
N VAL A 16 16.57 46.18 74.08
CA VAL A 16 16.37 46.83 72.78
C VAL A 16 17.27 46.27 71.67
N PRO A 17 18.60 46.12 71.84
CA PRO A 17 19.46 45.56 70.79
C PRO A 17 19.17 44.08 70.51
N LEU A 18 18.81 43.29 71.53
CA LEU A 18 18.43 41.88 71.35
C LEU A 18 17.15 41.73 70.52
N LEU A 19 16.13 42.55 70.81
CA LEU A 19 14.89 42.59 70.03
C LEU A 19 15.13 43.08 68.61
N SER A 20 16.03 44.05 68.42
CA SER A 20 16.43 44.52 67.09
C SER A 20 17.11 43.42 66.26
N HIS A 21 18.05 42.67 66.85
CA HIS A 21 18.70 41.56 66.17
C HIS A 21 17.74 40.41 65.87
N LEU A 22 16.81 40.08 66.78
CA LEU A 22 15.75 39.09 66.52
C LEU A 22 14.83 39.52 65.38
N ALA A 23 14.45 40.80 65.32
CA ALA A 23 13.67 41.33 64.21
C ALA A 23 14.42 41.30 62.88
N GLN A 24 15.72 41.59 62.87
CA GLN A 24 16.58 41.50 61.68
C GLN A 24 16.71 40.06 61.17
N VAL A 25 16.95 39.10 62.08
CA VAL A 25 17.02 37.67 61.73
C VAL A 25 15.65 37.17 61.26
N GLY A 26 14.56 37.56 61.92
CA GLY A 26 13.20 37.23 61.52
C GLY A 26 12.85 37.80 60.14
N LEU A 27 13.24 39.04 59.85
CA LEU A 27 13.07 39.66 58.54
C LEU A 27 13.86 38.92 57.47
N PHE A 28 15.11 38.55 57.75
CA PHE A 28 15.94 37.76 56.82
C PHE A 28 15.36 36.36 56.56
N ALA A 29 14.86 35.69 57.60
CA ALA A 29 14.21 34.39 57.45
C ALA A 29 12.91 34.50 56.64
N LEU A 30 12.11 35.54 56.86
CA LEU A 30 10.88 35.80 56.08
C LEU A 30 11.17 36.14 54.63
N THR A 31 12.22 36.92 54.34
CA THR A 31 12.61 37.22 52.95
C THR A 31 13.20 35.99 52.26
N ALA A 32 14.04 35.21 52.93
CA ALA A 32 14.54 33.95 52.41
C ALA A 32 13.40 32.94 52.15
N TRP A 33 12.44 32.85 53.07
CA TRP A 33 11.22 32.04 52.92
C TRP A 33 10.38 32.50 51.74
N GLY A 34 10.15 33.82 51.61
CA GLY A 34 9.44 34.41 50.49
C GLY A 34 10.10 34.09 49.15
N LEU A 35 11.44 34.25 49.05
CA LEU A 35 12.20 33.91 47.85
C LEU A 35 12.14 32.41 47.54
N PHE A 36 12.28 31.56 48.55
CA PHE A 36 12.19 30.11 48.41
C PHE A 36 10.83 29.67 47.85
N HIS A 37 9.74 30.27 48.35
CA HIS A 37 8.38 29.91 47.93
C HIS A 37 7.88 30.59 46.66
N THR A 38 8.50 31.69 46.21
CA THR A 38 8.04 32.42 45.02
C THR A 38 8.93 32.18 43.81
N VAL A 39 10.25 32.28 43.97
CA VAL A 39 11.19 32.29 42.84
C VAL A 39 11.53 30.87 42.38
N ILE A 40 11.75 29.93 43.31
CA ILE A 40 12.11 28.55 42.95
C ILE A 40 10.99 27.86 42.16
N PRO A 41 9.70 27.94 42.55
CA PRO A 41 8.62 27.33 41.77
C PRO A 41 8.45 27.96 40.38
N LEU A 42 8.73 29.25 40.21
CA LEU A 42 8.70 29.92 38.90
C LEU A 42 9.70 29.30 37.93
N TYR A 43 10.94 29.07 38.37
CA TYR A 43 11.96 28.42 37.53
C TYR A 43 11.62 26.96 37.23
N GLN A 44 11.09 26.22 38.20
CA GLN A 44 10.67 24.84 37.98
C GLN A 44 9.53 24.74 36.97
N LYS A 45 8.56 25.66 37.02
CA LYS A 45 7.45 25.71 36.07
C LYS A 45 7.91 26.01 34.65
N ALA A 46 8.79 27.00 34.46
CA ALA A 46 9.29 27.36 33.14
C ALA A 46 10.05 26.21 32.46
N VAL A 47 10.85 25.45 33.21
CA VAL A 47 11.57 24.28 32.68
C VAL A 47 10.59 23.15 32.29
N VAL A 48 9.56 22.91 33.10
CA VAL A 48 8.53 21.90 32.79
C VAL A 48 7.75 22.30 31.54
N ASP A 49 7.32 23.55 31.43
CA ASP A 49 6.59 24.07 30.27
C ASP A 49 7.42 23.93 28.98
N GLU A 50 8.73 24.19 29.04
CA GLU A 50 9.64 23.99 27.91
C GLU A 50 9.75 22.50 27.52
N GLN A 51 9.83 21.59 28.50
CA GLN A 51 9.88 20.15 28.25
C GLN A 51 8.57 19.64 27.63
N VAL A 52 7.43 20.08 28.13
CA VAL A 52 6.11 19.72 27.59
C VAL A 52 5.97 20.22 26.15
N ALA A 53 6.36 21.47 25.86
CA ALA A 53 6.35 21.99 24.51
C ALA A 53 7.24 21.17 23.56
N LYS A 54 8.44 20.78 23.99
CA LYS A 54 9.33 19.90 23.20
C LYS A 54 8.72 18.53 22.94
N GLN A 55 8.10 17.91 23.95
CA GLN A 55 7.45 16.62 23.79
C GLN A 55 6.24 16.69 22.86
N GLN A 56 5.44 17.75 22.92
CA GLN A 56 4.34 17.97 21.99
C GLN A 56 4.81 18.11 20.54
N VAL A 57 5.89 18.86 20.32
CA VAL A 57 6.50 18.99 18.97
C VAL A 57 7.04 17.65 18.48
N GLN A 58 7.73 16.89 19.33
CA GLN A 58 8.24 15.56 18.97
C GLN A 58 7.11 14.59 18.65
N LEU A 59 6.03 14.60 19.43
CA LEU A 59 4.86 13.77 19.20
C LEU A 59 4.22 14.10 17.85
N ALA A 60 4.01 15.38 17.55
CA ALA A 60 3.48 15.81 16.27
C ALA A 60 4.35 15.34 15.08
N GLN A 61 5.67 15.46 15.20
CA GLN A 61 6.61 14.99 14.17
C GLN A 61 6.57 13.47 14.00
N LEU A 62 6.49 12.70 15.09
CA LEU A 62 6.41 11.25 15.05
C LEU A 62 5.09 10.78 14.43
N THR A 63 3.98 11.40 14.82
CA THR A 63 2.65 11.13 14.24
C THR A 63 2.64 11.40 12.75
N GLN A 64 3.20 12.53 12.30
CA GLN A 64 3.31 12.83 10.88
C GLN A 64 4.15 11.78 10.13
N ARG A 65 5.31 11.41 10.65
CA ARG A 65 6.16 10.37 10.03
C ARG A 65 5.47 9.02 9.97
N LEU A 66 4.71 8.66 11.01
CA LEU A 66 3.93 7.43 11.04
C LEU A 66 2.87 7.42 9.93
N GLN A 67 2.15 8.53 9.77
CA GLN A 67 1.15 8.68 8.70
C GLN A 67 1.78 8.62 7.30
N GLU A 68 2.91 9.29 7.09
CA GLU A 68 3.64 9.25 5.81
C GLU A 68 4.16 7.84 5.49
N ASN A 69 4.70 7.13 6.50
CA ASN A 69 5.16 5.76 6.33
C ASN A 69 4.00 4.81 6.05
N TYR A 70 2.87 4.99 6.72
CA TYR A 70 1.67 4.20 6.48
C TYR A 70 1.12 4.44 5.07
N ASP A 71 1.06 5.69 4.60
CA ASP A 71 0.63 6.02 3.23
C ASP A 71 1.52 5.37 2.16
N ARG A 72 2.84 5.34 2.39
CA ARG A 72 3.77 4.62 1.52
C ARG A 72 3.55 3.11 1.57
N ASN A 73 3.34 2.57 2.77
CA ASN A 73 3.14 1.14 2.98
C ASN A 73 1.89 0.62 2.26
N ARG A 74 0.74 1.29 2.39
CA ARG A 74 -0.50 0.85 1.73
C ARG A 74 -0.39 0.81 0.21
N LYS A 75 0.28 1.80 -0.39
CA LYS A 75 0.58 1.82 -1.84
C LYS A 75 1.50 0.66 -2.25
N LEU A 76 2.52 0.37 -1.43
CA LEU A 76 3.43 -0.75 -1.66
C LEU A 76 2.70 -2.09 -1.61
N ILE A 77 1.81 -2.28 -0.63
CA ILE A 77 1.00 -3.49 -0.46
C ILE A 77 0.12 -3.74 -1.70
N ALA A 78 -0.60 -2.74 -2.21
CA ALA A 78 -1.38 -2.89 -3.44
C ALA A 78 -0.50 -3.19 -4.66
N ALA A 79 0.68 -2.56 -4.75
CA ALA A 79 1.63 -2.84 -5.83
C ALA A 79 2.24 -4.24 -5.75
N GLU A 80 2.52 -4.73 -4.56
CA GLU A 80 3.01 -6.08 -4.32
C GLU A 80 1.93 -7.11 -4.65
N PHE A 81 0.69 -6.88 -4.23
CA PHE A 81 -0.44 -7.72 -4.60
C PHE A 81 -0.58 -7.84 -6.12
N ALA A 82 -0.62 -6.70 -6.84
CA ALA A 82 -0.70 -6.68 -8.30
C ALA A 82 0.47 -7.43 -8.97
N ARG A 83 1.68 -7.30 -8.43
CA ARG A 83 2.90 -7.94 -8.97
C ARG A 83 2.94 -9.44 -8.75
N LEU A 84 2.51 -9.92 -7.58
CA LEU A 84 2.57 -11.33 -7.20
C LEU A 84 1.36 -12.10 -7.71
N VAL A 85 0.17 -11.55 -7.52
CA VAL A 85 -1.10 -12.21 -7.80
C VAL A 85 -1.51 -12.03 -9.25
N GLY A 86 -1.22 -10.88 -9.86
CA GLY A 86 -1.61 -10.58 -11.24
C GLY A 86 -1.17 -11.67 -12.23
N PRO A 87 0.12 -12.03 -12.31
CA PRO A 87 0.59 -13.09 -13.21
C PRO A 87 0.03 -14.49 -12.90
N ALA A 88 -0.29 -14.79 -11.63
CA ALA A 88 -0.88 -16.06 -11.23
C ALA A 88 -2.35 -16.16 -11.69
N CYS A 89 -3.13 -15.09 -11.51
CA CYS A 89 -4.55 -15.07 -11.87
C CYS A 89 -4.83 -14.76 -13.33
N SER A 90 -3.85 -14.28 -14.10
CA SER A 90 -3.99 -14.13 -15.56
C SER A 90 -3.80 -15.43 -16.34
N GLY A 91 -3.39 -16.50 -15.65
CA GLY A 91 -3.03 -17.77 -16.28
C GLY A 91 -1.72 -17.70 -17.08
N LEU A 92 -0.93 -16.63 -16.96
CA LEU A 92 0.36 -16.53 -17.65
C LEU A 92 1.48 -17.34 -17.00
N LEU A 93 1.33 -17.65 -15.72
CA LEU A 93 2.29 -18.47 -14.97
C LEU A 93 1.92 -19.96 -14.95
N THR A 94 0.88 -20.39 -15.68
CA THR A 94 0.63 -21.83 -15.81
C THR A 94 1.78 -22.46 -16.61
N PRO A 95 2.36 -23.57 -16.12
CA PRO A 95 3.42 -24.26 -16.84
C PRO A 95 2.91 -24.69 -18.21
N ALA A 96 3.80 -24.64 -19.22
CA ALA A 96 3.44 -25.05 -20.57
C ALA A 96 2.84 -26.48 -20.54
N PRO A 97 1.70 -26.69 -21.21
CA PRO A 97 1.05 -28.00 -21.19
C PRO A 97 1.97 -29.05 -21.78
N ASP A 98 2.00 -30.22 -21.15
CA ASP A 98 2.78 -31.35 -21.60
C ASP A 98 2.17 -31.91 -22.90
N GLN A 99 2.72 -31.48 -24.05
CA GLN A 99 2.26 -31.89 -25.37
C GLN A 99 2.41 -33.40 -25.63
N SER A 100 3.12 -34.14 -24.77
CA SER A 100 3.20 -35.60 -24.87
C SER A 100 1.92 -36.31 -24.42
N LYS A 101 1.04 -35.62 -23.69
CA LYS A 101 -0.22 -36.20 -23.18
C LYS A 101 -1.36 -35.98 -24.17
N PRO A 102 -2.04 -37.05 -24.62
CA PRO A 102 -3.24 -36.92 -25.43
C PRO A 102 -4.30 -36.13 -24.67
N GLY A 103 -4.83 -35.07 -25.29
CA GLY A 103 -5.85 -34.20 -24.68
C GLY A 103 -5.31 -33.04 -23.84
N SER A 104 -3.99 -32.78 -23.85
CA SER A 104 -3.44 -31.56 -23.26
C SER A 104 -4.07 -30.33 -23.92
N LYS A 105 -4.72 -29.46 -23.13
CA LYS A 105 -5.23 -28.18 -23.62
C LYS A 105 -4.06 -27.30 -24.08
N ASP A 106 -4.30 -26.43 -25.05
CA ASP A 106 -3.31 -25.41 -25.36
C ASP A 106 -3.21 -24.41 -24.18
N PHE A 107 -2.05 -23.77 -24.07
CA PHE A 107 -1.76 -22.81 -23.00
C PHE A 107 -2.81 -21.69 -22.91
N TYR A 108 -3.33 -21.25 -24.05
CA TYR A 108 -4.30 -20.16 -24.13
C TYR A 108 -5.68 -20.54 -23.58
N THR A 109 -6.11 -21.77 -23.85
CA THR A 109 -7.35 -22.34 -23.34
C THR A 109 -7.27 -22.46 -21.82
N GLU A 110 -6.13 -22.89 -21.29
CA GLU A 110 -5.91 -22.98 -19.85
C GLU A 110 -5.94 -21.59 -19.19
N ALA A 111 -5.28 -20.59 -19.77
CA ALA A 111 -5.34 -19.22 -19.29
C ALA A 111 -6.78 -18.68 -19.28
N LEU A 112 -7.54 -18.90 -20.37
CA LEU A 112 -8.94 -18.48 -20.49
C LEU A 112 -9.91 -19.32 -19.64
N ASP A 113 -9.51 -20.48 -19.14
CA ASP A 113 -10.31 -21.32 -18.24
C ASP A 113 -10.24 -20.83 -16.78
N THR A 114 -9.27 -19.98 -16.44
CA THR A 114 -9.11 -19.45 -15.08
C THR A 114 -10.24 -18.48 -14.73
N ASP A 115 -10.93 -18.71 -13.62
CA ASP A 115 -11.87 -17.75 -13.05
C ASP A 115 -11.11 -16.62 -12.35
N VAL A 116 -10.91 -15.52 -13.07
CA VAL A 116 -10.07 -14.39 -12.64
C VAL A 116 -10.63 -13.74 -11.38
N GLU A 117 -11.94 -13.54 -11.31
CA GLU A 117 -12.59 -12.88 -10.18
C GLU A 117 -12.40 -13.70 -8.90
N LYS A 118 -12.71 -15.01 -8.99
CA LYS A 118 -12.50 -15.92 -7.88
C LYS A 118 -11.02 -16.02 -7.49
N CYS A 119 -10.12 -16.13 -8.46
CA CYS A 119 -8.68 -16.22 -8.19
C CYS A 119 -8.18 -14.99 -7.43
N LEU A 120 -8.54 -13.78 -7.88
CA LEU A 120 -8.13 -12.53 -7.22
C LEU A 120 -8.70 -12.45 -5.79
N SER A 121 -9.96 -12.82 -5.60
CA SER A 121 -10.60 -12.84 -4.28
C SER A 121 -9.94 -13.85 -3.32
N ASP A 122 -9.74 -15.09 -3.78
CA ASP A 122 -9.10 -16.15 -2.99
C ASP A 122 -7.67 -15.76 -2.60
N GLN A 123 -6.90 -15.17 -3.53
CA GLN A 123 -5.54 -14.71 -3.28
C GLN A 123 -5.49 -13.51 -2.32
N LEU A 124 -6.48 -12.61 -2.36
CA LEU A 124 -6.57 -11.50 -1.43
C LEU A 124 -6.78 -11.98 0.00
N GLN A 125 -7.60 -13.00 0.22
CA GLN A 125 -7.87 -13.56 1.55
C GLN A 125 -6.63 -14.16 2.21
N VAL A 126 -5.73 -14.74 1.43
CA VAL A 126 -4.48 -15.34 1.93
C VAL A 126 -3.28 -14.39 1.88
N PHE A 127 -3.49 -13.15 1.42
CA PHE A 127 -2.40 -12.19 1.25
C PHE A 127 -1.94 -11.63 2.60
N ALA A 128 -0.81 -12.12 3.09
CA ALA A 128 -0.32 -11.84 4.44
C ALA A 128 -0.15 -10.35 4.77
N ALA A 129 0.18 -9.52 3.78
CA ALA A 129 0.38 -8.08 3.98
C ALA A 129 -0.94 -7.30 4.17
N LEU A 130 -2.10 -7.91 3.91
CA LEU A 130 -3.41 -7.27 4.12
C LEU A 130 -3.64 -6.91 5.60
N LYS A 131 -3.05 -7.67 6.53
CA LYS A 131 -3.13 -7.42 7.98
C LYS A 131 -2.45 -6.12 8.42
N ASP A 132 -1.55 -5.58 7.61
CA ASP A 132 -0.80 -4.36 7.91
C ASP A 132 -1.58 -3.10 7.50
N LEU A 133 -2.74 -3.26 6.85
CA LEU A 133 -3.66 -2.20 6.52
C LEU A 133 -4.71 -1.99 7.62
N THR A 134 -5.16 -0.75 7.78
CA THR A 134 -6.36 -0.44 8.57
C THR A 134 -7.60 -1.06 7.93
N LYS A 135 -8.65 -1.31 8.72
CA LYS A 135 -9.89 -1.90 8.23
C LYS A 135 -10.51 -1.15 7.04
N PRO A 136 -10.62 0.19 7.05
CA PRO A 136 -11.12 0.94 5.89
C PRO A 136 -10.27 0.74 4.62
N ASP A 137 -8.95 0.67 4.76
CA ASP A 137 -8.04 0.45 3.62
C ASP A 137 -8.14 -1.00 3.11
N GLN A 138 -8.34 -1.99 3.99
CA GLN A 138 -8.61 -3.38 3.59
C GLN A 138 -9.91 -3.47 2.79
N ASP A 139 -10.97 -2.81 3.25
CA ASP A 139 -12.28 -2.81 2.60
C ASP A 139 -12.20 -2.10 1.24
N ALA A 140 -11.48 -0.97 1.16
CA ALA A 140 -11.24 -0.26 -0.09
C ALA A 140 -10.46 -1.12 -1.10
N LEU A 141 -9.38 -1.79 -0.66
CA LEU A 141 -8.60 -2.68 -1.52
C LEU A 141 -9.45 -3.86 -2.00
N SER A 142 -10.23 -4.47 -1.10
CA SER A 142 -11.12 -5.60 -1.42
C SER A 142 -12.18 -5.23 -2.45
N MET A 143 -12.82 -4.07 -2.28
CA MET A 143 -13.78 -3.54 -3.23
C MET A 143 -13.13 -3.29 -4.59
N GLN A 144 -11.94 -2.69 -4.63
CA GLN A 144 -11.22 -2.41 -5.87
C GLN A 144 -10.80 -3.69 -6.60
N VAL A 145 -10.32 -4.69 -5.85
CA VAL A 145 -9.96 -6.02 -6.37
C VAL A 145 -11.19 -6.73 -6.93
N HIS A 146 -12.33 -6.66 -6.24
CA HIS A 146 -13.58 -7.25 -6.71
C HIS A 146 -14.06 -6.61 -8.02
N GLN A 147 -14.11 -5.28 -8.10
CA GLN A 147 -14.50 -4.56 -9.31
C GLN A 147 -13.59 -4.88 -10.51
N ILE A 148 -12.27 -4.93 -10.27
CA ILE A 148 -11.31 -5.34 -11.31
C ILE A 148 -11.53 -6.81 -11.69
N GLY A 149 -11.78 -7.68 -10.72
CA GLY A 149 -12.07 -9.09 -10.94
C GLY A 149 -13.28 -9.31 -11.83
N GLU A 150 -14.41 -8.66 -11.54
CA GLU A 150 -15.63 -8.72 -12.34
C GLU A 150 -15.38 -8.24 -13.77
N HIS A 151 -14.74 -7.08 -13.94
CA HIS A 151 -14.40 -6.53 -15.26
C HIS A 151 -13.51 -7.49 -16.06
N LEU A 152 -12.42 -7.96 -15.46
CA LEU A 152 -11.48 -8.88 -16.13
C LEU A 152 -12.11 -10.24 -16.43
N ASN A 153 -13.05 -10.71 -15.61
CA ASN A 153 -13.79 -11.93 -15.88
C ASN A 153 -14.72 -11.76 -17.09
N ALA A 154 -15.38 -10.61 -17.23
CA ALA A 154 -16.18 -10.29 -18.40
C ALA A 154 -15.32 -10.21 -19.68
N VAL A 155 -14.16 -9.54 -19.63
CA VAL A 155 -13.21 -9.48 -20.75
C VAL A 155 -12.71 -10.87 -21.12
N ARG A 156 -12.36 -11.70 -20.13
CA ARG A 156 -11.94 -13.10 -20.34
C ARG A 156 -13.04 -13.92 -21.03
N LEU A 157 -14.29 -13.82 -20.59
CA LEU A 157 -15.40 -14.55 -21.19
C LEU A 157 -15.59 -14.17 -22.66
N THR A 158 -15.50 -12.87 -22.99
CA THR A 158 -15.52 -12.38 -24.38
C THR A 158 -14.36 -12.95 -25.18
N ALA A 159 -13.13 -12.84 -24.68
CA ALA A 159 -11.94 -13.39 -25.32
C ALA A 159 -12.06 -14.90 -25.55
N ARG A 160 -12.65 -15.64 -24.60
CA ARG A 160 -12.92 -17.08 -24.73
C ARG A 160 -13.93 -17.40 -25.83
N MET A 161 -15.02 -16.65 -25.92
CA MET A 161 -16.00 -16.83 -26.98
C MET A 161 -15.38 -16.57 -28.35
N GLU A 162 -14.63 -15.47 -28.50
CA GLU A 162 -13.94 -15.13 -29.75
C GLU A 162 -12.90 -16.18 -30.14
N TYR A 163 -12.09 -16.63 -29.17
CA TYR A 163 -11.09 -17.68 -29.36
C TYR A 163 -11.72 -18.98 -29.90
N ASN A 164 -12.84 -19.41 -29.28
CA ASN A 164 -13.58 -20.60 -29.68
C ASN A 164 -14.26 -20.44 -31.03
N LEU A 165 -14.79 -19.24 -31.33
CA LEU A 165 -15.40 -18.95 -32.63
C LEU A 165 -14.37 -19.04 -33.76
N ILE A 166 -13.16 -18.50 -33.55
CA ILE A 166 -12.04 -18.60 -34.51
C ILE A 166 -11.62 -20.06 -34.70
N ALA A 167 -11.59 -20.85 -33.62
CA ALA A 167 -11.28 -22.28 -33.68
C ALA A 167 -12.32 -23.07 -34.50
N ALA A 168 -13.60 -22.76 -34.33
CA ALA A 168 -14.70 -23.47 -34.98
C ALA A 168 -14.92 -23.07 -36.46
N THR A 169 -14.78 -21.78 -36.78
CA THR A 169 -15.12 -21.25 -38.11
C THR A 169 -13.90 -21.02 -39.01
N GLY A 170 -12.70 -21.11 -38.45
CA GLY A 170 -11.48 -20.64 -39.11
C GLY A 170 -11.44 -19.11 -39.22
N PRO A 171 -10.40 -18.52 -39.84
CA PRO A 171 -10.34 -17.07 -40.01
C PRO A 171 -11.47 -16.63 -40.95
N SER A 172 -12.49 -15.97 -40.41
CA SER A 172 -13.52 -15.31 -41.22
C SER A 172 -12.86 -14.34 -42.20
N VAL A 173 -13.08 -14.66 -43.49
CA VAL A 173 -12.74 -13.98 -44.74
C VAL A 173 -12.12 -12.58 -44.55
N GLY A 174 -10.81 -12.53 -44.49
CA GLY A 174 -10.03 -11.29 -44.55
C GLY A 174 -8.62 -11.62 -45.07
N PRO A 175 -7.90 -10.64 -45.63
CA PRO A 175 -6.54 -10.87 -46.11
C PRO A 175 -5.69 -11.43 -44.97
N ILE A 176 -5.14 -12.63 -45.20
CA ILE A 176 -4.31 -13.30 -44.20
C ILE A 176 -2.99 -12.55 -44.15
N LEU A 177 -2.84 -11.65 -43.17
CA LEU A 177 -1.55 -11.07 -42.84
C LEU A 177 -0.71 -12.14 -42.16
N VAL A 178 0.04 -12.88 -42.97
CA VAL A 178 1.02 -13.85 -42.51
C VAL A 178 2.27 -13.10 -42.04
N GLU A 179 2.73 -13.38 -40.83
CA GLU A 179 3.98 -12.83 -40.31
C GLU A 179 5.20 -13.31 -41.11
N ARG A 180 6.32 -12.58 -41.05
CA ARG A 180 7.54 -12.93 -41.81
C ARG A 180 8.02 -14.37 -41.51
N SER A 181 7.93 -14.80 -40.26
CA SER A 181 8.25 -16.16 -39.82
C SER A 181 7.34 -17.20 -40.47
N ALA A 182 6.04 -16.93 -40.51
CA ALA A 182 5.06 -17.82 -41.13
C ALA A 182 5.20 -17.83 -42.68
N GLN A 183 5.58 -16.71 -43.31
CA GLN A 183 5.94 -16.68 -44.74
C GLN A 183 7.17 -17.55 -45.04
N GLN A 184 8.19 -17.51 -44.18
CA GLN A 184 9.36 -18.39 -44.30
C GLN A 184 8.96 -19.87 -44.15
N ALA A 185 8.14 -20.21 -43.16
CA ALA A 185 7.65 -21.57 -42.98
C ALA A 185 6.86 -22.07 -44.20
N LEU A 186 5.97 -21.25 -44.76
CA LEU A 186 5.23 -21.57 -45.99
C LEU A 186 6.19 -21.72 -47.18
N ALA A 187 7.17 -20.84 -47.34
CA ALA A 187 8.19 -20.97 -48.39
C ALA A 187 8.98 -22.28 -48.27
N THR A 188 9.38 -22.66 -47.06
CA THR A 188 10.04 -23.94 -46.78
C THR A 188 9.14 -25.12 -47.11
N MET A 189 7.86 -25.09 -46.72
CA MET A 189 6.88 -26.14 -47.07
C MET A 189 6.76 -26.32 -48.59
N LYS A 190 6.73 -25.21 -49.32
CA LYS A 190 6.69 -25.25 -50.80
C LYS A 190 7.97 -25.85 -51.39
N LEU A 191 9.14 -25.52 -50.83
CA LEU A 191 10.44 -26.05 -51.29
C LEU A 191 10.57 -27.58 -51.06
N ILE A 192 9.97 -28.11 -49.99
CA ILE A 192 9.96 -29.56 -49.71
C ILE A 192 8.85 -30.32 -50.45
N GLY A 193 8.14 -29.67 -51.37
CA GLY A 193 7.15 -30.29 -52.24
C GLY A 193 5.72 -30.37 -51.68
N ALA A 194 5.35 -29.52 -50.72
CA ALA A 194 3.96 -29.45 -50.26
C ALA A 194 3.02 -29.03 -51.39
N SER A 195 1.85 -29.67 -51.47
CA SER A 195 0.82 -29.36 -52.47
C SER A 195 0.16 -27.99 -52.21
N ASP A 196 -0.46 -27.41 -53.24
CA ASP A 196 -1.21 -26.14 -53.08
C ASP A 196 -2.33 -26.25 -52.04
N GLN A 197 -2.94 -27.45 -51.92
CA GLN A 197 -3.94 -27.72 -50.89
C GLN A 197 -3.33 -27.70 -49.48
N GLN A 198 -2.18 -28.35 -49.28
CA GLN A 198 -1.46 -28.32 -48.00
C GLN A 198 -1.02 -26.90 -47.64
N MET A 199 -0.58 -26.13 -48.63
CA MET A 199 -0.19 -24.73 -48.46
C MET A 199 -1.38 -23.85 -48.07
N ALA A 200 -2.54 -24.02 -48.72
CA ALA A 200 -3.76 -23.30 -48.38
C ALA A 200 -4.26 -23.63 -46.97
N GLU A 201 -4.23 -24.90 -46.58
CA GLU A 201 -4.59 -25.35 -45.24
C GLU A 201 -3.63 -24.80 -44.17
N ALA A 202 -2.32 -24.91 -44.40
CA ALA A 202 -1.31 -24.36 -43.49
C ALA A 202 -1.48 -22.84 -43.31
N THR A 203 -1.73 -22.12 -44.40
CA THR A 203 -1.97 -20.68 -44.37
C THR A 203 -3.22 -20.34 -43.54
N ARG A 204 -4.33 -21.08 -43.72
CA ARG A 204 -5.55 -20.91 -42.91
C ARG A 204 -5.31 -21.19 -41.43
N LYS A 205 -4.56 -22.24 -41.11
CA LYS A 205 -4.22 -22.61 -39.73
C LYS A 205 -3.37 -21.55 -39.06
N MET A 206 -2.32 -21.07 -39.73
CA MET A 206 -1.46 -19.98 -39.22
C MET A 206 -2.24 -18.68 -39.02
N ALA A 207 -3.18 -18.38 -39.94
CA ALA A 207 -4.06 -17.22 -39.82
C ALA A 207 -5.00 -17.31 -38.60
N ALA A 208 -5.60 -18.49 -38.36
CA ALA A 208 -6.44 -18.74 -37.19
C ALA A 208 -5.63 -18.57 -35.90
N GLN A 209 -4.47 -19.21 -35.82
CA GLN A 209 -3.57 -19.12 -34.67
C GLN A 209 -3.11 -17.69 -34.39
N ARG A 210 -2.84 -16.89 -35.44
CA ARG A 210 -2.53 -15.47 -35.28
C ARG A 210 -3.71 -14.71 -34.69
N LYS A 211 -4.91 -14.85 -35.24
CA LYS A 211 -6.09 -14.17 -34.68
C LYS A 211 -6.33 -14.57 -33.23
N GLN A 212 -6.21 -15.86 -32.90
CA GLN A 212 -6.28 -16.36 -31.54
C GLN A 212 -5.24 -15.70 -30.61
N SER A 213 -3.98 -15.62 -31.04
CA SER A 213 -2.93 -14.95 -30.25
C SER A 213 -3.20 -13.46 -30.03
N LEU A 214 -3.84 -12.77 -30.99
CA LEU A 214 -4.21 -11.36 -30.85
C LEU A 214 -5.31 -11.18 -29.80
N VAL A 215 -6.35 -12.02 -29.82
CA VAL A 215 -7.41 -12.03 -28.80
C VAL A 215 -6.82 -12.23 -27.41
N ILE A 216 -5.91 -13.20 -27.25
CA ILE A 216 -5.24 -13.42 -25.96
C ILE A 216 -4.38 -12.23 -25.56
N LYS A 217 -3.60 -11.68 -26.49
CA LYS A 217 -2.77 -10.51 -26.22
C LYS A 217 -3.62 -9.33 -25.74
N GLU A 218 -4.74 -9.05 -26.40
CA GLU A 218 -5.66 -7.98 -26.01
C GLU A 218 -6.22 -8.19 -24.60
N TYR A 219 -6.61 -9.42 -24.27
CA TYR A 219 -7.00 -9.79 -22.91
C TYR A 219 -5.88 -9.55 -21.89
N LEU A 220 -4.65 -9.99 -22.17
CA LEU A 220 -3.51 -9.82 -21.25
C LEU A 220 -3.08 -8.36 -21.10
N ASP A 221 -3.18 -7.58 -22.17
CA ASP A 221 -2.93 -6.14 -22.15
C ASP A 221 -3.97 -5.45 -21.25
N GLU A 222 -5.24 -5.85 -21.36
CA GLU A 222 -6.31 -5.35 -20.48
C GLU A 222 -6.14 -5.77 -19.03
N PHE A 223 -5.73 -7.02 -18.78
CA PHE A 223 -5.37 -7.52 -17.46
C PHE A 223 -4.26 -6.67 -16.85
N THR A 224 -3.18 -6.45 -17.60
CA THR A 224 -2.02 -5.68 -17.15
C THR A 224 -2.40 -4.24 -16.85
N ARG A 225 -3.21 -3.59 -17.70
CA ARG A 225 -3.73 -2.23 -17.44
C ARG A 225 -4.49 -2.15 -16.12
N ASN A 226 -5.39 -3.10 -15.87
CA ASN A 226 -6.19 -3.11 -14.64
C ASN A 226 -5.34 -3.40 -13.39
N MET A 227 -4.32 -4.26 -13.49
CA MET A 227 -3.35 -4.44 -12.41
C MET A 227 -2.55 -3.15 -12.13
N VAL A 228 -2.26 -2.33 -13.14
CA VAL A 228 -1.64 -1.01 -12.92
C VAL A 228 -2.61 -0.05 -12.22
N ILE A 229 -3.90 -0.05 -12.58
CA ILE A 229 -4.92 0.77 -11.92
C ILE A 229 -4.97 0.47 -10.42
N LEU A 230 -4.89 -0.80 -10.03
CA LEU A 230 -4.87 -1.21 -8.62
C LEU A 230 -3.71 -0.56 -7.83
N ARG A 231 -2.55 -0.37 -8.47
CA ARG A 231 -1.37 0.28 -7.86
C ARG A 231 -1.58 1.77 -7.59
N SER A 232 -2.47 2.39 -8.34
CA SER A 232 -2.80 3.82 -8.28
C SER A 232 -4.21 4.08 -7.75
N MET A 233 -4.80 3.14 -7.01
CA MET A 233 -6.14 3.31 -6.46
C MET A 233 -6.21 4.50 -5.48
N SER A 234 -7.39 5.10 -5.40
CA SER A 234 -7.66 6.14 -4.42
C SER A 234 -7.87 5.50 -3.05
N TRP A 235 -7.06 5.89 -2.07
CA TRP A 235 -7.17 5.39 -0.71
C TRP A 235 -8.07 6.28 0.15
N PRO A 236 -8.82 5.71 1.10
CA PRO A 236 -9.49 6.46 2.15
C PRO A 236 -8.55 7.47 2.85
N PRO A 237 -9.09 8.62 3.31
CA PRO A 237 -8.31 9.56 4.11
C PRO A 237 -7.87 8.90 5.42
N ILE A 238 -6.62 9.16 5.82
CA ILE A 238 -6.10 8.67 7.10
C ILE A 238 -6.78 9.49 8.20
N THR A 239 -7.81 8.93 8.83
CA THR A 239 -8.38 9.52 10.04
C THR A 239 -7.44 9.22 11.19
N SER A 240 -6.88 10.25 11.83
CA SER A 240 -6.27 10.08 13.15
C SER A 240 -7.41 9.64 14.07
N SER A 241 -7.46 8.36 14.45
CA SER A 241 -8.29 7.94 15.55
C SER A 241 -7.87 8.77 16.76
N GLU A 242 -8.78 9.62 17.25
CA GLU A 242 -8.65 10.33 18.54
C GLU A 242 -8.39 9.35 19.69
#